data_AF-A0A951J8N8-F1
#
_entry.id   AF-A0A951J8N8-F1
#
_cell.length_a   1.000
_cell.length_b   1.000
_cell.length_c   1.000
_cell.angle_alpha   90.00
_cell.angle_beta   90.00
_cell.angle_gamma   90.00
#
_symmetry.space_group_name_H-M   'P 1'
#
loop_
_entity.id
_entity.type
_entity.pdbx_description
1 polymer ?
#
loop_
_entity_poly.entity_id
_entity_poly.type
_entity_poly.pdbx_seq_one_letter_code
_entity_poly.pdbx_strand_id
1 'polypeptide(L)' 'EAVFGGYVVARLAGASATGAFRGLLHLEVPFEDLERHTERERIFVASAARDEVLGQVPLVFVFAPREP' A
#
# COMPACT_ATOMS: atom_id res chain seq x y z
N GLU A 1 6.47 -5.45 -12.82
CA GLU A 1 5.27 -4.81 -13.40
C GLU A 1 4.53 -4.10 -12.27
N ALA A 2 4.02 -2.89 -12.47
CA ALA A 2 3.39 -2.11 -11.39
C ALA A 2 1.98 -2.66 -11.10
N VAL A 3 1.73 -3.17 -9.89
CA VAL A 3 0.46 -3.80 -9.48
C VAL A 3 -0.77 -2.94 -9.77
N PHE A 4 -0.63 -1.61 -9.65
CA PHE A 4 -1.73 -0.67 -9.86
C PHE A 4 -1.84 -0.10 -11.27
N GLY A 5 -0.96 -0.51 -12.20
CA GLY A 5 -1.06 -0.14 -13.63
C GLY A 5 -0.94 1.35 -13.95
N GLY A 6 -0.44 2.17 -13.02
CA GLY A 6 -0.36 3.61 -13.16
C GLY A 6 0.50 4.26 -12.08
N TYR A 7 0.48 5.59 -12.03
CA TYR A 7 1.25 6.36 -11.06
C TYR A 7 0.65 6.22 -9.66
N VAL A 8 1.49 5.85 -8.69
CA VAL A 8 1.14 5.67 -7.28
C VAL A 8 1.86 6.73 -6.47
N VAL A 9 1.13 7.44 -5.60
CA VAL A 9 1.74 8.32 -4.59
C VAL A 9 1.82 7.55 -3.29
N ALA A 10 3.03 7.43 -2.74
CA ALA A 10 3.26 6.79 -1.46
C ALA A 10 3.64 7.83 -0.40
N ARG A 11 2.95 7.82 0.73
CA ARG A 11 3.21 8.69 1.87
C ARG A 11 3.24 7.88 3.17
N LEU A 12 4.36 7.91 3.87
CA LEU A 12 4.44 7.33 5.21
C LEU A 12 3.84 8.33 6.21
N ALA A 13 2.72 7.96 6.83
CA ALA A 13 2.05 8.70 7.88
C ALA A 13 2.28 8.01 9.24
N GLY A 14 2.64 8.79 10.27
CA GLY A 14 2.81 8.29 11.64
C GLY A 14 3.88 7.19 11.77
N ALA A 15 5.14 7.58 11.91
CA ALA A 15 6.18 6.64 12.36
C ALA A 15 6.16 6.59 13.89
N SER A 16 5.63 5.51 14.47
CA SER A 16 5.75 5.28 15.90
C SER A 16 6.94 4.34 16.16
N ALA A 17 7.89 4.80 16.97
CA ALA A 17 8.98 3.96 17.45
C ALA A 17 8.53 2.93 18.49
N THR A 18 7.32 3.08 19.04
CA THR A 18 6.77 2.25 20.11
C THR A 18 5.41 1.65 19.69
N GLY A 19 5.37 0.34 19.48
CA GLY A 19 4.16 -0.41 19.08
C GLY A 19 4.45 -1.62 18.19
N ALA A 20 3.48 -2.52 18.02
CA ALA A 20 3.59 -3.68 17.12
C ALA A 20 3.61 -3.27 15.63
N PHE A 21 3.08 -2.09 15.29
CA PHE A 21 3.11 -1.50 13.95
C PHE A 21 4.04 -0.29 13.96
N ARG A 22 4.89 -0.19 12.94
CA ARG A 22 5.93 0.86 12.82
C ARG A 22 5.50 2.04 11.95
N GLY A 23 4.41 1.92 11.20
CA GLY A 23 3.79 3.08 10.55
C GLY A 23 2.64 2.75 9.60
N LEU A 24 2.00 3.82 9.11
CA LEU A 24 0.94 3.75 8.10
C LEU A 24 1.51 4.16 6.75
N LEU A 25 1.42 3.31 5.74
CA LEU A 25 1.77 3.67 4.38
C LEU A 25 0.50 3.99 3.59
N HIS A 26 0.28 5.27 3.34
CA HIS A 26 -0.81 5.74 2.50
C HIS A 26 -0.40 5.63 1.03
N LEU A 27 -1.24 4.99 0.24
CA LEU A 27 -1.05 4.74 -1.18
C LEU A 27 -2.24 5.32 -1.93
N GLU A 28 -2.01 6.39 -2.68
CA GLU A 28 -3.00 6.90 -3.63
C GLU A 28 -2.82 6.15 -4.94
N VAL A 29 -3.87 5.42 -5.34
CA VAL A 29 -3.83 4.51 -6.48
C VAL A 29 -4.95 4.83 -7.47
N PRO A 30 -4.75 4.53 -8.77
CA PRO A 30 -5.84 4.58 -9.74
C PRO A 30 -7.02 3.71 -9.29
N PHE A 31 -8.22 4.28 -9.33
CA PHE A 31 -9.46 3.59 -9.01
C PHE A 31 -10.33 3.52 -10.27
N GLU A 32 -10.73 2.32 -10.66
CA GLU A 32 -11.61 2.06 -11.80
C GLU A 32 -12.94 1.52 -11.29
N ASP A 33 -12.87 0.40 -10.58
CA ASP A 33 -13.98 -0.23 -9.89
C ASP A 33 -13.48 -0.95 -8.62
N LEU A 34 -14.42 -1.34 -7.76
CA LEU A 34 -14.12 -1.97 -6.48
C LEU A 34 -13.53 -3.38 -6.63
N GLU A 35 -13.92 -4.13 -7.66
CA GLU A 35 -13.45 -5.50 -7.89
C GLU A 35 -11.96 -5.50 -8.25
N ARG A 36 -11.57 -4.72 -9.26
CA ARG A 36 -10.18 -4.51 -9.66
C ARG A 36 -9.35 -3.89 -8.55
N HIS A 37 -9.92 -2.95 -7.81
CA HIS A 37 -9.22 -2.36 -6.67
C HIS A 37 -8.88 -3.43 -5.63
N THR A 38 -9.86 -4.23 -5.21
CA THR A 38 -9.68 -5.31 -4.22
C THR A 38 -8.69 -6.37 -4.71
N GLU A 39 -8.73 -6.73 -5.99
CA GLU A 39 -7.76 -7.67 -6.59
C GLU A 39 -6.33 -7.11 -6.50
N ARG A 40 -6.13 -5.86 -6.94
CA ARG A 40 -4.82 -5.20 -6.92
C ARG A 40 -4.30 -5.00 -5.50
N GLU A 41 -5.16 -4.67 -4.53
CA GLU A 41 -4.77 -4.61 -3.12
C GLU A 41 -4.23 -5.96 -2.62
N ARG A 42 -4.93 -7.07 -2.91
CA ARG A 42 -4.49 -8.42 -2.50
C ARG A 42 -3.14 -8.77 -3.11
N ILE A 43 -2.96 -8.50 -4.40
CA ILE A 43 -1.68 -8.72 -5.09
C ILE A 43 -0.59 -7.88 -4.45
N PHE A 44 -0.84 -6.60 -4.21
CA PHE A 44 0.13 -5.68 -3.61
C PHE A 44 0.56 -6.16 -2.22
N VAL A 45 -0.39 -6.50 -1.34
CA VAL A 45 -0.08 -6.97 0.03
C VAL A 45 0.71 -8.29 -0.01
N ALA A 46 0.33 -9.21 -0.90
CA ALA A 46 1.06 -10.48 -1.05
C ALA A 46 2.48 -10.29 -1.62
N SER A 47 2.70 -9.27 -2.45
CA SER A 47 4.03 -8.88 -2.94
C SER A 47 4.83 -8.16 -1.86
N ALA A 48 4.23 -7.21 -1.14
CA ALA A 48 4.87 -6.44 -0.08
C ALA A 48 5.34 -7.33 1.07
N ALA A 49 4.59 -8.39 1.41
CA ALA A 49 5.00 -9.38 2.40
C ALA A 49 6.26 -10.18 2.01
N ARG A 50 6.59 -10.24 0.71
CA ARG A 50 7.77 -10.95 0.17
C ARG A 50 8.93 -10.00 -0.15
N ASP A 51 8.71 -8.70 -0.05
CA ASP A 51 9.71 -7.68 -0.34
C ASP A 51 10.73 -7.59 0.80
N GLU A 52 12.01 -7.48 0.45
CA GLU A 52 13.11 -7.49 1.42
C GLU A 52 13.10 -6.29 2.37
N VAL A 53 12.43 -5.19 2.01
CA VAL A 53 12.33 -3.97 2.82
C VAL A 53 10.97 -3.91 3.50
N LEU A 54 9.89 -3.99 2.72
CA LEU A 54 8.53 -3.84 3.27
C LEU A 54 8.13 -5.02 4.16
N GLY A 55 8.65 -6.22 3.89
CA GLY A 55 8.39 -7.40 4.73
C GLY A 55 9.04 -7.34 6.12
N GLN A 56 10.08 -6.51 6.30
CA GLN A 56 10.75 -6.36 7.60
C GLN A 56 10.09 -5.34 8.52
N VAL A 57 9.23 -4.47 7.98
CA VAL A 57 8.59 -3.39 8.73
C VAL A 57 7.10 -3.70 8.84
N PRO A 58 6.55 -3.84 10.06
CA PRO A 58 5.11 -4.04 10.23
C PRO A 58 4.39 -2.72 9.90
N LEU A 59 4.03 -2.58 8.63
CA LEU A 59 3.29 -1.45 8.09
C LEU A 59 1.81 -1.81 7.98
N VAL A 60 0.96 -0.80 8.20
CA VAL A 60 -0.45 -0.86 7.82
C VAL A 60 -0.59 -0.08 6.52
N PHE A 61 -1.13 -0.73 5.48
CA PHE A 61 -1.34 -0.10 4.18
C PHE A 61 -2.73 0.53 4.14
N VAL A 62 -2.80 1.79 3.71
CA VAL A 62 -4.04 2.54 3.52
C VAL A 62 -4.15 2.91 2.05
N PHE A 63 -5.11 2.32 1.34
CA PHE A 63 -5.35 2.63 -0.07
C PHE A 63 -6.40 3.72 -0.18
N ALA A 64 -6.08 4.76 -0.96
CA ALA A 64 -6.99 5.84 -1.28
C ALA A 64 -7.13 5.95 -2.81
N PRO A 65 -8.33 6.22 -3.33
CA PRO A 65 -8.47 6.56 -4.73
C PRO A 65 -7.74 7.87 -5.01
N ARG A 66 -6.94 7.91 -6.08
CA ARG A 66 -6.36 9.15 -6.56
C ARG A 66 -7.44 9.99 -7.25
N GLU A 67 -7.56 11.25 -6.87
CA GLU A 67 -8.41 12.21 -7.61
C GLU A 67 -7.85 12.43 -9.03
N PRO A 68 -8.71 12.54 -10.05
CA PRO A 68 -8.30 12.70 -11.46
C PRO A 68 -7.49 13.97 -11.74
#